data_AF-A0A972RGM5-F1
#
_entry.id   AF-A0A972RGM5-F1
#
_cell.length_a   1.000
_cell.length_b   1.000
_cell.length_c   1.000
_cell.angle_alpha   90.00
_cell.angle_beta   90.00
_cell.angle_gamma   90.00
#
_symmetry.space_group_name_H-M   'P 1'
#
loop_
_entity.id
_entity.type
_entity.pdbx_description
1 polymer ?
#
loop_
_entity_poly.entity_id
_entity_poly.type
_entity_poly.pdbx_seq_one_letter_code
_entity_poly.pdbx_strand_id
1 'polypeptide(L)'
;MIRKKGGSFLLKLIFLLLPLALVFSIVYLRSSITALEYQLGQLQMEKLSLINKKSELIAKRAKATSLKKIEMVATKKMGLTYVDREKVFYVKEVAPPAPFTAGLDKR
;
A
#
# COMPACT_ATOMS: atom_id res chain seq x y z
N MET A 1 -34.24 51.47 -47.18
CA MET A 1 -33.12 50.71 -47.81
C MET A 1 -31.98 50.60 -46.79
N ILE A 2 -32.07 49.64 -45.88
CA ILE A 2 -31.20 49.51 -44.70
C ILE A 2 -29.87 48.88 -45.14
N ARG A 3 -28.82 49.70 -45.26
CA ARG A 3 -27.51 49.29 -45.74
C ARG A 3 -26.85 48.32 -44.74
N LYS A 4 -26.79 47.04 -45.11
CA LYS A 4 -25.94 45.96 -44.54
C LYS A 4 -24.44 46.34 -44.57
N LYS A 5 -23.98 47.30 -43.76
CA LYS A 5 -22.54 47.62 -43.62
C LYS A 5 -21.89 46.96 -42.40
N GLY A 6 -22.66 46.57 -41.38
CA GLY A 6 -22.13 45.96 -40.15
C GLY A 6 -21.50 44.57 -40.36
N GLY A 7 -22.06 43.74 -41.25
CA GLY A 7 -21.59 42.37 -41.46
C GLY A 7 -20.17 42.26 -42.03
N SER A 8 -19.75 43.20 -42.88
CA SER A 8 -18.41 43.17 -43.48
C SER A 8 -17.31 43.58 -42.49
N PHE A 9 -17.61 44.47 -41.54
CA PHE A 9 -16.67 44.85 -40.49
C PHE A 9 -16.48 43.72 -39.47
N LEU A 10 -17.57 43.03 -39.10
CA LEU A 10 -17.55 41.84 -38.25
C LEU A 10 -16.74 40.70 -38.88
N LEU A 11 -16.93 40.44 -40.19
CA LEU A 11 -16.16 39.44 -40.92
C LEU A 11 -14.66 39.73 -40.91
N LYS A 12 -14.26 40.99 -41.12
CA LYS A 12 -12.85 41.40 -41.04
C LYS A 12 -12.27 41.21 -39.63
N LEU A 13 -13.04 41.56 -38.60
CA LEU A 13 -12.62 41.40 -37.21
C LEU A 13 -12.47 39.92 -36.83
N ILE A 14 -13.41 39.07 -37.24
CA ILE A 14 -13.34 37.62 -37.05
C ILE A 14 -12.13 37.05 -37.78
N PHE A 15 -11.87 37.45 -39.03
CA PHE A 15 -10.74 36.95 -39.79
C PHE A 15 -9.38 37.30 -39.14
N LEU A 16 -9.30 38.42 -38.43
CA LEU A 16 -8.11 38.82 -37.68
C LEU A 16 -8.00 38.11 -36.32
N LEU A 17 -9.11 37.93 -35.60
CA LEU A 17 -9.13 37.32 -34.27
C LEU A 17 -9.05 35.79 -34.31
N LEU A 18 -9.56 35.15 -35.36
CA LEU A 18 -9.58 33.70 -35.53
C LEU A 18 -8.18 33.07 -35.43
N PRO A 19 -7.14 33.52 -36.17
CA PRO A 19 -5.81 32.93 -36.05
C PRO A 19 -5.21 33.15 -34.67
N LEU A 20 -5.47 34.31 -34.04
CA LEU A 20 -4.98 34.64 -32.71
C LEU A 20 -5.59 33.71 -31.64
N ALA A 21 -6.91 33.49 -31.73
CA ALA A 21 -7.63 32.56 -30.88
C ALA A 21 -7.17 31.11 -31.10
N LEU A 22 -6.83 30.74 -32.33
CA LEU A 22 -6.34 29.40 -32.66
C LEU A 22 -4.98 29.12 -32.01
N VAL A 23 -4.02 30.04 -32.15
CA VAL A 23 -2.71 29.94 -31.51
C VAL A 23 -2.83 29.95 -30.00
N PHE A 24 -3.66 30.85 -29.46
CA PHE A 24 -3.92 30.92 -28.02
C PHE A 24 -4.53 29.63 -27.49
N SER A 25 -5.49 29.04 -28.22
CA SER A 25 -6.12 27.77 -27.86
C SER A 25 -5.12 26.62 -27.81
N ILE A 26 -4.19 26.53 -28.76
CA ILE A 26 -3.14 25.50 -28.78
C ILE A 26 -2.23 25.62 -27.54
N VAL A 27 -1.80 26.84 -27.22
CA VAL A 27 -0.94 27.09 -26.05
C VAL A 27 -1.70 26.82 -24.74
N TYR A 28 -2.94 27.29 -24.65
CA TYR A 28 -3.80 27.09 -23.49
C TYR A 28 -4.06 25.59 -23.26
N LEU A 29 -4.39 24.85 -24.32
CA LEU A 29 -4.62 23.41 -24.25
C LEU A 29 -3.39 22.67 -23.76
N ARG A 30 -2.20 23.00 -24.28
CA ARG A 30 -0.93 22.44 -23.79
C ARG A 30 -0.74 22.72 -22.29
N SER A 31 -0.97 23.96 -21.87
CA SER A 31 -0.84 24.36 -20.46
C SER A 31 -1.85 23.62 -19.57
N SER A 32 -3.10 23.46 -20.03
CA SER A 32 -4.14 22.72 -19.31
C SER A 32 -3.82 21.23 -19.22
N ILE A 33 -3.27 20.63 -20.27
CA ILE A 33 -2.82 19.23 -20.25
C ILE A 33 -1.72 19.05 -19.22
N THR A 34 -0.69 19.90 -19.21
CA THR A 34 0.39 19.82 -18.22
C THR A 34 -0.11 20.01 -16.79
N ALA A 35 -1.05 20.95 -16.57
CA ALA A 35 -1.69 21.13 -15.27
C ALA A 35 -2.49 19.89 -14.84
N LEU A 36 -3.21 19.28 -15.78
CA LEU A 36 -4.02 18.09 -15.55
C LEU A 36 -3.16 16.86 -15.26
N GLU A 37 -2.04 16.69 -15.99
CA GLU A 37 -1.03 15.66 -15.74
C GLU A 37 -0.44 15.79 -14.33
N TYR A 38 -0.18 17.02 -13.87
CA TYR A 38 0.34 17.27 -12.53
C TYR A 38 -0.67 16.89 -11.44
N GLN A 39 -1.94 17.28 -11.63
CA GLN A 39 -3.04 16.90 -10.72
C GLN A 39 -3.25 15.39 -10.68
N LEU A 40 -3.21 14.72 -11.84
CA LEU A 40 -3.28 13.27 -11.95
C LEU A 40 -2.11 12.59 -11.23
N GLY A 41 -0.89 13.12 -11.39
CA GLY A 41 0.30 12.62 -10.72
C GLY A 41 0.19 12.69 -9.20
N GLN A 42 -0.27 13.84 -8.66
CA GLN A 42 -0.50 14.00 -7.23
C GLN A 42 -1.58 13.03 -6.72
N LEU A 43 -2.68 12.89 -7.46
CA LEU A 43 -3.77 11.99 -7.08
C LEU A 43 -3.34 10.51 -7.12
N GLN A 44 -2.49 10.12 -8.06
CA GLN A 44 -1.90 8.78 -8.11
C GLN A 44 -0.97 8.51 -6.93
N MET A 45 -0.13 9.48 -6.55
CA MET A 45 0.73 9.35 -5.38
C MET A 45 -0.08 9.22 -4.09
N GLU A 46 -1.15 10.00 -3.94
CA GLU A 46 -2.04 9.91 -2.79
C GLU A 46 -2.72 8.53 -2.72
N LYS A 47 -3.24 8.04 -3.85
CA LYS A 47 -3.83 6.69 -3.95
C LYS A 47 -2.83 5.60 -3.54
N LEU A 48 -1.60 5.66 -4.03
CA LEU A 48 -0.54 4.72 -3.66
C LEU A 48 -0.22 4.78 -2.16
N SER A 49 -0.14 5.99 -1.59
CA SER A 49 0.08 6.16 -0.15
C SER A 49 -1.03 5.55 0.70
N LEU A 50 -2.29 5.69 0.27
CA LEU A 50 -3.45 5.12 0.94
C LEU A 50 -3.47 3.58 0.85
N ILE A 51 -3.13 3.02 -0.32
CA ILE A 51 -3.02 1.57 -0.51
C ILE A 51 -1.94 0.99 0.42
N ASN A 52 -0.79 1.65 0.50
CA ASN A 52 0.31 1.24 1.38
C ASN A 52 -0.12 1.29 2.85
N LYS A 53 -0.74 2.39 3.30
CA LYS A 53 -1.29 2.51 4.67
C LYS A 53 -2.31 1.42 4.96
N LYS A 54 -3.21 1.09 4.02
CA LYS A 54 -4.19 0.02 4.17
C LYS A 54 -3.50 -1.34 4.36
N SER A 55 -2.50 -1.66 3.54
CA SER A 55 -1.72 -2.89 3.65
C SER A 55 -1.01 -2.99 5.00
N GLU A 56 -0.38 -1.90 5.44
CA GLU A 56 0.29 -1.83 6.74
C GLU A 56 -0.68 -2.05 7.91
N LEU A 57 -1.86 -1.42 7.87
CA LEU A 57 -2.90 -1.59 8.88
C LEU A 57 -3.44 -3.03 8.91
N ILE A 58 -3.60 -3.68 7.76
CA ILE A 58 -3.98 -5.09 7.68
C ILE A 58 -2.89 -5.97 8.32
N ALA A 59 -1.62 -5.71 8.02
CA ALA A 59 -0.50 -6.44 8.62
C ALA A 59 -0.43 -6.24 10.14
N LYS A 60 -0.61 -5.01 10.63
CA LYS A 60 -0.68 -4.70 12.07
C LYS A 60 -1.85 -5.41 12.74
N ARG A 61 -3.04 -5.41 12.12
CA ARG A 61 -4.22 -6.13 12.61
C ARG A 61 -3.97 -7.64 12.65
N ALA A 62 -3.36 -8.20 11.62
CA ALA A 62 -3.03 -9.63 11.56
C ALA A 62 -2.03 -10.01 12.65
N LYS A 63 -0.98 -9.21 12.88
CA LYS A 63 -0.03 -9.42 13.99
C LYS A 63 -0.73 -9.39 15.35
N ALA A 64 -1.54 -8.37 15.62
CA ALA A 64 -2.26 -8.25 16.89
C ALA A 64 -3.26 -9.40 17.10
N THR A 65 -3.94 -9.84 16.04
CA THR A 65 -4.90 -10.96 16.11
C THR A 65 -4.19 -12.29 16.29
N SER A 66 -3.04 -12.49 15.64
CA SER A 66 -2.22 -13.69 15.80
C SER A 66 -1.74 -13.85 17.23
N LEU A 67 -1.22 -12.77 17.84
CA LEU A 67 -0.81 -12.78 19.25
C LEU A 67 -1.97 -13.14 20.18
N LYS A 68 -3.13 -12.50 20.02
CA LYS A 68 -4.34 -12.86 20.80
C LYS A 68 -4.79 -14.29 20.57
N LYS A 69 -4.66 -14.81 19.36
CA LYS A 69 -5.03 -16.20 19.03
C LYS A 69 -4.06 -17.19 19.69
N ILE A 70 -2.76 -16.90 19.67
CA ILE A 70 -1.74 -17.71 20.34
C ILE A 70 -1.97 -17.71 21.85
N GLU A 71 -2.19 -16.54 22.45
CA GLU A 71 -2.48 -16.41 23.88
C GLU A 71 -3.75 -17.17 24.27
N MET A 72 -4.81 -17.08 23.47
CA MET A 72 -6.05 -17.81 23.71
C MET A 72 -5.88 -19.33 23.59
N VAL A 73 -5.13 -19.81 22.59
CA VAL A 73 -4.86 -21.25 22.42
C VAL A 73 -3.93 -21.77 23.53
N ALA A 74 -2.88 -21.02 23.87
CA ALA A 74 -1.96 -21.34 24.95
C ALA A 74 -2.70 -21.44 26.29
N THR A 75 -3.53 -20.44 26.62
CA THR A 75 -4.26 -20.38 27.89
C THR A 75 -5.41 -21.39 27.94
N LYS A 76 -6.27 -21.46 26.91
CA LYS A 76 -7.49 -22.28 26.94
C LYS A 76 -7.30 -23.75 26.56
N LYS A 77 -6.38 -24.06 25.63
CA LYS A 77 -6.16 -25.43 25.15
C LYS A 77 -4.96 -26.11 25.79
N MET A 78 -3.90 -25.35 26.06
CA MET A 78 -2.64 -25.91 26.58
C MET A 78 -2.44 -25.63 28.08
N GLY A 79 -3.32 -24.85 28.72
CA GLY A 79 -3.20 -24.48 30.14
C GLY A 79 -1.93 -23.68 30.45
N LEU A 80 -1.27 -23.12 29.43
CA LEU A 80 -0.03 -22.38 29.57
C LEU A 80 -0.36 -20.99 30.11
N THR A 81 0.08 -20.73 31.33
CA THR A 81 0.05 -19.41 31.95
C THR A 81 1.38 -18.70 31.69
N TYR A 82 1.37 -17.37 31.63
CA TYR A 82 2.60 -16.59 31.47
C TYR A 82 3.46 -16.80 32.73
N VAL A 83 4.56 -17.53 32.61
CA VAL A 83 5.38 -17.97 33.75
C VAL A 83 6.16 -16.77 34.30
N ASP A 84 6.17 -16.66 35.63
CA ASP A 84 6.99 -15.69 36.36
C ASP A 84 8.48 -15.98 36.11
N ARG A 85 9.26 -14.95 35.75
CA ARG A 85 10.66 -15.11 35.28
C ARG A 85 11.60 -15.65 36.37
N GLU A 86 11.15 -15.68 37.61
CA GLU A 86 11.89 -16.23 38.75
C GLU A 86 11.75 -17.75 38.90
N LYS A 87 10.80 -18.40 38.20
CA LYS A 87 10.51 -19.85 38.34
C LYS A 87 10.69 -20.60 37.02
N VAL A 88 11.92 -20.64 36.52
CA VAL A 88 12.29 -21.38 35.31
C VAL A 88 12.99 -22.69 35.71
N PHE A 89 12.38 -23.84 35.36
CA PHE A 89 13.01 -25.16 35.52
C PHE A 89 13.65 -25.59 34.21
N TYR A 90 14.98 -25.76 34.20
CA TYR A 90 15.69 -26.32 33.05
C TYR A 90 15.61 -27.85 33.09
N VAL A 91 14.80 -28.43 32.21
CA VAL A 91 14.80 -29.87 32.00
C VAL A 91 15.98 -30.21 31.09
N LYS A 92 17.01 -30.86 31.63
CA LYS A 92 18.07 -31.44 30.83
C LYS A 92 17.53 -32.72 30.19
N GLU A 93 17.58 -32.81 28.86
CA GLU A 93 17.34 -34.06 28.16
C GLU A 93 18.40 -35.07 28.60
N VAL A 94 17.98 -36.05 29.41
CA VAL A 94 18.84 -37.17 29.77
C VAL A 94 18.92 -38.06 28.53
N ALA A 95 20.10 -38.17 27.94
CA ALA A 95 20.34 -39.02 26.79
C ALA A 95 19.87 -40.46 27.10
N PRO A 96 19.14 -41.11 26.19
CA PRO A 96 18.66 -42.48 26.41
C PRO A 96 19.87 -43.41 26.64
N PRO A 97 19.77 -44.39 27.55
CA PRO A 97 20.85 -45.33 27.78
C PRO A 97 21.17 -46.09 26.49
N ALA A 98 22.46 -46.10 26.12
CA ALA A 98 22.94 -46.81 24.95
C ALA A 98 22.59 -48.32 25.03
N PRO A 99 22.30 -48.97 23.90
CA PRO A 99 21.90 -50.38 23.90
C PRO A 99 23.01 -51.27 24.49
N PHE A 100 22.65 -52.05 25.49
CA PHE A 100 23.55 -53.02 26.14
C PHE A 100 23.81 -54.17 25.15
N THR A 101 25.02 -54.25 24.60
CA THR A 101 25.43 -55.40 23.78
C THR A 101 25.65 -56.59 24.71
N ALA A 102 24.79 -57.61 24.64
CA ALA A 102 25.03 -58.91 25.26
C ALA A 102 26.10 -59.66 24.45
N GLY A 103 27.36 -59.23 24.61
CA GLY A 103 28.51 -59.95 24.09
C GLY A 103 28.84 -61.13 25.00
N LEU A 104 28.80 -62.34 24.44
CA LEU A 104 29.31 -63.53 25.11
C LEU A 104 30.84 -63.44 25.12
N ASP A 105 31.41 -63.10 26.28
CA ASP A 105 32.85 -63.13 26.52
C ASP A 105 33.39 -64.53 26.17
N LYS A 106 34.26 -64.61 25.17
CA LYS A 106 35.00 -65.83 24.84
C LYS A 106 36.42 -65.66 25.37
N ARG A 107 36.70 -66.41 26.44
CA ARG A 107 38.04 -66.84 26.84
C ARG A 107 38.89 -67.29 25.65
#